data_AF-A0A7S0H5W5-F1
#
_entry.id   AF-A0A7S0H5W5-F1
#
_cell.length_a   1.000
_cell.length_b   1.000
_cell.length_c   1.000
_cell.angle_alpha   90.00
_cell.angle_beta   90.00
_cell.angle_gamma   90.00
#
_symmetry.space_group_name_H-M   'P 1'
#
loop_
_entity.id
_entity.type
_entity.pdbx_description
1 polymer ?
#
loop_
_entity_poly.entity_id
_entity_poly.type
_entity_poly.pdbx_seq_one_letter_code
_entity_poly.pdbx_strand_id
1 'polypeptide(L)'
;FGAERVAVLSNSAGTPDDPGGVAADALQAALGVHVLRRRHKKPRGFESVRQHFGCDGTALVMVGDRYLTDVTFGNLHGMLTVHTEQLTTVGDNRVAQQMRRVEDWLVARYVRLGYVAPPHPLALRWLASEDAEEKRE
;
A
#
# COMPACT_ATOMS: atom_id res chain seq x y z
N PHE A 1 -7.47 -9.91 -12.03
CA PHE A 1 -7.59 -9.97 -10.56
C PHE A 1 -9.07 -9.91 -10.19
N GLY A 2 -9.56 -10.78 -9.29
CA GLY A 2 -10.96 -10.73 -8.80
C GLY A 2 -11.10 -9.81 -7.59
N ALA A 3 -12.32 -9.36 -7.27
CA ALA A 3 -12.59 -8.43 -6.17
C ALA A 3 -12.12 -8.97 -4.80
N GLU A 4 -12.17 -10.29 -4.62
CA GLU A 4 -11.73 -10.98 -3.38
C GLU A 4 -10.20 -10.95 -3.19
N ARG A 5 -9.44 -10.57 -4.22
CA ARG A 5 -7.97 -10.46 -4.19
C ARG A 5 -7.50 -9.02 -4.01
N VAL A 6 -8.42 -8.09 -3.82
CA VAL A 6 -8.14 -6.66 -3.65
C VAL A 6 -8.89 -6.14 -2.44
N ALA A 7 -8.18 -5.44 -1.56
CA ALA A 7 -8.80 -4.82 -0.40
C ALA A 7 -8.21 -3.42 -0.17
N VAL A 8 -9.05 -2.52 0.32
CA VAL A 8 -8.67 -1.16 0.70
C VAL A 8 -8.24 -1.14 2.16
N LEU A 9 -7.03 -0.65 2.40
CA LEU A 9 -6.47 -0.41 3.72
C LEU A 9 -6.37 1.09 4.00
N SER A 10 -7.46 1.68 4.50
CA SER A 10 -7.53 3.12 4.78
C SER A 10 -6.93 3.49 6.14
N ASN A 11 -6.44 4.73 6.24
CA ASN A 11 -6.00 5.34 7.49
C ASN A 11 -7.14 6.00 8.27
N SER A 12 -8.29 6.24 7.62
CA SER A 12 -9.45 6.91 8.20
C SER A 12 -10.67 5.99 8.19
N ALA A 13 -11.11 5.54 7.00
CA ALA A 13 -12.26 4.65 6.87
C ALA A 13 -11.97 3.27 7.50
N GLY A 14 -12.92 2.75 8.29
CA GLY A 14 -12.76 1.46 8.96
C GLY A 14 -11.77 1.47 10.13
N THR A 15 -11.40 2.64 10.63
CA THR A 15 -10.54 2.84 11.81
C THR A 15 -11.32 3.53 12.94
N PRO A 16 -10.74 3.75 14.14
CA PRO A 16 -11.40 4.54 15.17
C PRO A 16 -11.79 5.97 14.76
N ASP A 17 -11.23 6.50 13.66
CA ASP A 17 -11.61 7.78 13.06
C ASP A 17 -12.93 7.72 12.27
N ASP A 18 -13.51 6.54 12.09
CA ASP A 18 -14.76 6.29 11.36
C ASP A 18 -15.82 5.72 12.32
N PRO A 19 -16.45 6.57 13.16
CA PRO A 19 -17.49 6.13 14.08
C PRO A 19 -18.63 5.44 13.34
N GLY A 20 -18.95 4.21 13.74
CA GLY A 20 -19.99 3.41 13.10
C GLY A 20 -19.59 2.78 11.76
N GLY A 21 -18.39 3.04 11.23
CA GLY A 21 -17.92 2.44 9.98
C GLY A 21 -18.59 2.96 8.72
N VAL A 22 -19.25 4.14 8.80
CA VAL A 22 -20.07 4.69 7.72
C VAL A 22 -19.22 5.02 6.51
N ALA A 23 -18.02 5.57 6.71
CA ALA A 23 -17.13 5.87 5.59
C ALA A 23 -16.60 4.60 4.93
N ALA A 24 -16.31 3.55 5.70
CA ALA A 24 -15.93 2.24 5.17
C ALA A 24 -17.04 1.62 4.33
N ASP A 25 -18.30 1.66 4.81
CA ASP A 25 -19.44 1.10 4.09
C ASP A 25 -19.71 1.84 2.78
N ALA A 26 -19.68 3.17 2.81
CA ALA A 26 -19.81 3.99 1.61
C ALA A 26 -18.71 3.70 0.59
N LEU A 27 -17.46 3.57 1.04
CA LEU A 27 -16.31 3.29 0.19
C LEU A 27 -16.36 1.89 -0.42
N GLN A 28 -16.74 0.89 0.39
CA GLN A 28 -16.92 -0.49 -0.07
C GLN A 28 -18.03 -0.59 -1.12
N ALA A 29 -19.17 0.09 -0.88
CA ALA A 29 -20.27 0.14 -1.84
C ALA A 29 -19.89 0.83 -3.16
N ALA A 30 -19.09 1.90 -3.09
CA ALA A 30 -18.67 2.66 -4.27
C ALA A 30 -17.63 1.92 -5.12
N LEU A 31 -16.67 1.23 -4.49
CA LEU A 31 -15.57 0.57 -5.19
C LEU A 31 -15.81 -0.90 -5.51
N GLY A 32 -16.77 -1.54 -4.84
CA GLY A 32 -17.05 -2.97 -5.02
C GLY A 32 -15.94 -3.89 -4.50
N VAL A 33 -15.02 -3.38 -3.68
CA VAL A 33 -13.93 -4.14 -3.05
C VAL A 33 -13.97 -3.99 -1.53
N HIS A 34 -13.43 -4.98 -0.81
CA HIS A 34 -13.48 -4.97 0.65
C HIS A 34 -12.69 -3.82 1.26
N VAL A 35 -13.26 -3.15 2.27
CA VAL A 35 -12.55 -2.16 3.09
C VAL A 35 -12.20 -2.78 4.43
N LEU A 36 -10.91 -2.92 4.73
CA LEU A 36 -10.43 -3.59 5.93
C LEU A 36 -10.71 -2.75 7.19
N ARG A 37 -11.51 -3.30 8.10
CA ARG A 37 -11.83 -2.69 9.38
C ARG A 37 -10.81 -3.10 10.45
N ARG A 38 -10.25 -2.14 11.18
CA ARG A 38 -9.11 -2.34 12.08
C ARG A 38 -9.06 -1.33 13.22
N ARG A 39 -8.53 -1.76 14.36
CA ARG A 39 -8.40 -0.92 15.57
C ARG A 39 -7.17 0.00 15.56
N HIS A 40 -6.16 -0.32 14.76
CA HIS A 40 -4.90 0.40 14.73
C HIS A 40 -4.64 0.98 13.34
N LYS A 41 -4.08 2.19 13.27
CA LYS A 41 -3.63 2.82 12.02
C LYS A 41 -2.31 2.23 11.53
N LYS A 42 -1.97 2.46 10.25
CA LYS A 42 -0.68 2.05 9.69
C LYS A 42 0.41 2.84 10.45
N PRO A 43 1.57 2.24 10.76
CA PRO A 43 2.10 0.96 10.27
C PRO A 43 1.74 -0.28 11.12
N ARG A 44 0.73 -0.25 11.98
CA ARG A 44 0.27 -1.42 12.77
C ARG A 44 -0.95 -2.08 12.12
N GLY A 45 -1.41 -3.24 12.60
CA GLY A 45 -2.69 -3.81 12.17
C GLY A 45 -2.63 -4.74 10.95
N PHE A 46 -1.50 -5.42 10.73
CA PHE A 46 -1.35 -6.43 9.68
C PHE A 46 -2.25 -7.66 9.88
N GLU A 47 -2.74 -7.88 11.11
CA GLU A 47 -3.65 -8.98 11.45
C GLU A 47 -4.91 -8.94 10.59
N SER A 48 -5.46 -7.75 10.32
CA SER A 48 -6.64 -7.57 9.46
C SER A 48 -6.38 -7.98 8.00
N VAL A 49 -5.18 -7.69 7.50
CA VAL A 49 -4.73 -8.06 6.15
C VAL A 49 -4.54 -9.57 6.07
N ARG A 50 -3.84 -10.14 7.05
CA ARG A 50 -3.60 -11.59 7.14
C ARG A 50 -4.91 -12.38 7.27
N GLN A 51 -5.87 -11.89 8.05
CA GLN A 51 -7.18 -12.51 8.20
C GLN A 51 -7.97 -12.52 6.89
N HIS A 52 -7.90 -11.44 6.10
CA HIS A 52 -8.64 -11.34 4.84
C HIS A 52 -8.03 -12.20 3.73
N PHE A 53 -6.70 -12.14 3.54
CA PHE A 53 -6.03 -12.82 2.43
C PHE A 53 -5.54 -14.24 2.75
N GLY A 54 -5.39 -14.60 4.03
CA GLY A 54 -4.95 -15.92 4.44
C GLY A 54 -3.51 -16.27 4.06
N CYS A 55 -2.68 -15.27 3.73
CA CYS A 55 -1.27 -15.46 3.35
C CYS A 55 -0.35 -14.51 4.11
N ASP A 56 0.95 -14.81 4.04
CA ASP A 56 1.99 -13.94 4.59
C ASP A 56 2.27 -12.75 3.66
N GLY A 57 2.92 -11.71 4.19
CA GLY A 57 3.17 -10.48 3.46
C GLY A 57 4.03 -10.66 2.20
N THR A 58 4.89 -11.66 2.14
CA THR A 58 5.72 -11.99 0.96
C THR A 58 4.92 -12.36 -0.28
N ALA A 59 3.64 -12.71 -0.12
CA ALA A 59 2.70 -12.99 -1.21
C ALA A 59 1.77 -11.80 -1.52
N LEU A 60 1.93 -10.67 -0.83
CA LEU A 60 1.08 -9.49 -0.94
C LEU A 60 1.81 -8.32 -1.61
N VAL A 61 1.01 -7.46 -2.23
CA VAL A 61 1.45 -6.20 -2.82
C VAL A 61 0.72 -5.07 -2.11
N MET A 62 1.47 -4.12 -1.56
CA MET A 62 0.95 -2.89 -0.99
C MET A 62 1.10 -1.76 -2.01
N VAL A 63 -0.03 -1.17 -2.41
CA VAL A 63 -0.09 -0.05 -3.36
C VAL A 63 -0.57 1.18 -2.62
N GLY A 64 0.16 2.30 -2.72
CA GLY A 64 -0.24 3.56 -2.08
C GLY A 64 0.67 4.74 -2.40
N ASP A 65 0.26 5.92 -1.97
CA ASP A 65 0.85 7.21 -2.33
C ASP A 65 1.70 7.84 -1.22
N ARG A 66 1.89 7.14 -0.09
CA ARG A 66 2.64 7.68 1.06
C ARG A 66 3.79 6.76 1.46
N TYR A 67 5.00 7.33 1.54
CA TYR A 67 6.18 6.58 1.97
C TYR A 67 6.05 6.13 3.43
N LEU A 68 5.74 7.04 4.35
CA LEU A 68 5.73 6.73 5.79
C LEU A 68 4.57 5.82 6.24
N THR A 69 3.53 5.67 5.41
CA THR A 69 2.43 4.74 5.74
C THR A 69 2.40 3.53 4.84
N ASP A 70 2.26 3.69 3.52
CA ASP A 70 2.00 2.56 2.63
C ASP A 70 3.27 1.76 2.38
N VAL A 71 4.33 2.44 1.95
CA VAL A 71 5.62 1.81 1.68
C VAL A 71 6.23 1.24 2.97
N THR A 72 6.24 2.02 4.06
CA THR A 72 6.73 1.53 5.36
C THR A 72 5.92 0.34 5.88
N PHE A 73 4.58 0.35 5.78
CA PHE A 73 3.75 -0.79 6.20
C PHE A 73 4.06 -2.04 5.38
N GLY A 74 4.14 -1.91 4.05
CA GLY A 74 4.50 -3.03 3.19
C GLY A 74 5.88 -3.60 3.53
N ASN A 75 6.89 -2.74 3.67
CA ASN A 75 8.26 -3.16 4.00
C ASN A 75 8.35 -3.83 5.38
N LEU A 76 7.66 -3.32 6.40
CA LEU A 76 7.66 -3.91 7.75
C LEU A 76 7.02 -5.31 7.79
N HIS A 77 6.15 -5.62 6.83
CA HIS A 77 5.46 -6.91 6.75
C HIS A 77 5.95 -7.77 5.58
N GLY A 78 7.03 -7.37 4.90
CA GLY A 78 7.65 -8.14 3.82
C GLY A 78 6.84 -8.19 2.53
N MET A 79 6.02 -7.18 2.25
CA MET A 79 5.25 -7.05 1.02
C MET A 79 6.06 -6.40 -0.10
N LEU A 80 5.69 -6.70 -1.35
CA LEU A 80 6.10 -5.85 -2.47
C LEU A 80 5.38 -4.51 -2.35
N THR A 81 6.11 -3.40 -2.48
CA THR A 81 5.52 -2.06 -2.40
C THR A 81 5.52 -1.39 -3.76
N VAL A 82 4.40 -0.79 -4.14
CA VAL A 82 4.25 0.04 -5.35
C VAL A 82 3.82 1.42 -4.89
N HIS A 83 4.74 2.38 -5.03
CA HIS A 83 4.45 3.78 -4.75
C HIS A 83 3.80 4.43 -5.97
N THR A 84 2.65 5.07 -5.78
CA THR A 84 1.91 5.75 -6.83
C THR A 84 1.84 7.25 -6.57
N GLU A 85 1.64 8.04 -7.63
CA GLU A 85 1.28 9.46 -7.45
C GLU A 85 -0.12 9.59 -6.85
N GLN A 86 -0.36 10.66 -6.10
CA GLN A 86 -1.68 10.93 -5.54
C GLN A 86 -2.66 11.34 -6.64
N LEU A 87 -3.87 10.75 -6.63
CA LEU A 87 -4.92 11.07 -7.60
C LEU A 87 -5.46 12.51 -7.46
N THR A 88 -5.58 13.02 -6.24
CA THR A 88 -6.03 14.40 -5.97
C THR A 88 -5.62 14.88 -4.58
N THR A 89 -5.35 16.18 -4.45
CA THR A 89 -5.07 16.86 -3.17
C THR A 89 -6.32 17.53 -2.57
N VAL A 90 -7.45 17.49 -3.28
CA VAL A 90 -8.70 18.12 -2.86
C VAL A 90 -9.22 17.45 -1.58
N GLY A 91 -9.46 18.24 -0.54
CA GLY A 91 -9.96 17.75 0.75
C GLY A 91 -8.88 17.19 1.69
N ASP A 92 -7.60 17.20 1.29
CA ASP A 92 -6.52 16.72 2.14
C ASP A 92 -6.03 17.78 3.13
N ASN A 93 -5.63 17.35 4.33
CA ASN A 93 -5.17 18.24 5.38
C ASN A 93 -3.86 18.94 4.98
N ARG A 94 -3.77 20.27 5.18
CA ARG A 94 -2.57 21.07 4.85
C ARG A 94 -1.30 20.52 5.51
N VAL A 95 -1.40 20.01 6.74
CA VAL A 95 -0.26 19.39 7.43
C VAL A 95 0.17 18.10 6.72
N ALA A 96 -0.78 17.27 6.30
CA ALA A 96 -0.49 16.05 5.55
C ALA A 96 0.13 16.35 4.18
N GLN A 97 -0.27 17.44 3.51
CA GLN A 97 0.36 17.90 2.27
C GLN A 97 1.82 18.32 2.49
N GLN A 98 2.12 19.03 3.59
CA GLN A 98 3.49 19.43 3.91
C GLN A 98 4.39 18.25 4.25
N MET A 99 3.91 17.31 5.07
CA MET A 99 4.67 16.11 5.43
C MET A 99 5.07 15.30 4.19
N ARG A 100 4.16 15.15 3.22
CA ARG A 100 4.48 14.44 1.97
C ARG A 100 5.59 15.10 1.16
N ARG A 101 5.59 16.43 1.04
CA ARG A 101 6.70 17.14 0.38
C ARG A 101 8.05 16.89 1.05
N VAL A 102 8.05 16.77 2.37
CA VAL A 102 9.27 16.44 3.13
C VAL A 102 9.68 14.99 2.87
N GLU A 103 8.72 14.06 2.84
CA GLU A 103 8.96 12.64 2.48
C GLU A 103 9.57 12.52 1.08
N ASP A 104 8.96 13.14 0.07
CA ASP A 104 9.42 13.11 -1.32
C ASP A 104 10.84 13.67 -1.43
N TRP A 105 11.11 14.79 -0.76
CA TRP A 105 12.44 15.40 -0.74
C TRP A 105 13.49 14.47 -0.11
N LEU A 106 13.14 13.81 0.99
CA LEU A 106 14.03 12.89 1.69
C LEU A 106 14.34 11.66 0.83
N VAL A 107 13.32 11.07 0.21
CA VAL A 107 13.48 9.93 -0.70
C VAL A 107 14.33 10.32 -1.91
N ALA A 108 14.03 11.46 -2.55
CA ALA A 108 14.82 11.97 -3.66
C ALA A 108 16.27 12.25 -3.26
N ARG A 109 16.53 12.66 -2.02
CA ARG A 109 17.88 12.79 -1.49
C ARG A 109 18.56 11.42 -1.36
N TYR A 110 17.90 10.40 -0.82
CA TYR A 110 18.48 9.06 -0.71
C TYR A 110 18.75 8.43 -2.08
N VAL A 111 17.84 8.55 -3.03
CA VAL A 111 18.06 8.05 -4.39
C VAL A 111 19.29 8.72 -5.03
N ARG A 112 19.45 10.04 -4.84
CA ARG A 112 20.65 10.77 -5.32
C ARG A 112 21.95 10.35 -4.64
N LEU A 113 21.88 9.81 -3.42
CA LEU A 113 23.03 9.24 -2.71
C LEU A 113 23.31 7.79 -3.12
N GLY A 114 22.56 7.22 -4.07
CA GLY A 114 22.75 5.86 -4.58
C GLY A 114 22.06 4.77 -3.75
N TYR A 115 21.14 5.12 -2.85
CA TYR A 115 20.34 4.12 -2.15
C TYR A 115 19.30 3.52 -3.11
N VAL A 116 19.30 2.19 -3.20
CA VAL A 116 18.37 1.42 -4.03
C VAL A 116 17.51 0.54 -3.12
N ALA A 117 16.23 0.38 -3.47
CA ALA A 117 15.34 -0.52 -2.76
C ALA A 117 15.83 -1.97 -2.91
N PRO A 118 15.84 -2.78 -1.83
CA PRO A 118 16.20 -4.19 -1.94
C PRO A 118 15.21 -4.93 -2.85
N PRO A 119 15.67 -5.92 -3.64
CA PRO A 119 14.80 -6.67 -4.53
C PRO A 119 13.79 -7.49 -3.73
N HIS A 120 12.54 -7.52 -4.18
CA HIS A 120 11.49 -8.34 -3.60
C HIS A 120 11.37 -9.67 -4.37
N PRO A 121 11.17 -10.83 -3.71
CA PRO A 121 11.05 -12.13 -4.39
C PRO A 121 9.97 -12.16 -5.49
N LEU A 122 8.84 -11.49 -5.30
CA LEU A 122 7.80 -11.37 -6.33
C LEU A 122 8.28 -10.63 -7.58
N ALA A 123 9.09 -9.57 -7.43
CA ALA A 123 9.63 -8.82 -8.54
C ALA A 123 10.68 -9.66 -9.31
N LEU A 124 11.53 -10.39 -8.59
CA LEU A 124 12.51 -11.29 -9.20
C LEU A 124 11.87 -12.43 -9.99
N ARG A 125 10.78 -13.02 -9.47
CA ARG A 125 10.03 -14.08 -10.17
C ARG A 125 9.43 -13.57 -11.47
N TRP A 126 8.92 -12.35 -11.47
CA TRP A 126 8.34 -11.73 -12.65
C TRP A 126 9.39 -11.44 -13.73
N LEU A 127 10.52 -10.84 -13.35
CA LEU A 127 11.65 -10.63 -14.27
C LEU A 127 12.16 -11.96 -14.87
N ALA A 128 12.26 -13.00 -14.04
CA ALA A 128 12.68 -14.32 -14.51
C ALA A 128 11.67 -14.99 -15.47
N SER A 129 10.38 -14.67 -15.38
CA SER A 129 9.38 -15.16 -16.34
C SER A 129 9.45 -14.44 -17.68
N GLU A 130 9.72 -13.12 -17.69
CA GLU A 130 9.88 -12.36 -18.94
C GLU A 130 11.12 -12.82 -19.70
N ASP A 131 12.26 -12.99 -19.02
CA ASP A 131 13.50 -13.53 -19.62
C ASP A 131 13.30 -14.93 -20.23
N ALA A 132 12.36 -15.71 -19.71
CA ALA A 132 12.06 -17.06 -20.19
C ALA A 132 11.09 -17.07 -21.38
N GLU A 133 10.20 -16.08 -21.49
CA GLU A 133 9.34 -15.86 -22.66
C GLU A 133 10.14 -15.29 -23.82
N GLU A 134 11.01 -14.30 -23.59
CA GLU A 134 11.85 -13.70 -24.64
C GLU A 134 12.86 -14.70 -25.24
N LYS A 135 13.34 -15.68 -24.47
CA LYS A 135 14.22 -16.76 -24.97
C LYS A 135 13.48 -17.87 -25.73
N ARG A 136 12.15 -17.87 -25.72
CA ARG A 136 11.31 -18.84 -26.45
C ARG A 136 10.82 -18.30 -27.78
N GLU A 137 10.94 -16.99 -28.01
CA GLU A 137 10.72 -16.31 -29.29
C GLU A 137 12.00 -16.26 -30.13
#